data_AF-A0A9W9LGN8-F1
#
_entry.id   AF-A0A9W9LGN8-F1
#
_cell.length_a   1.000
_cell.length_b   1.000
_cell.length_c   1.000
_cell.angle_alpha   90.00
_cell.angle_beta   90.00
_cell.angle_gamma   90.00
#
_symmetry.space_group_name_H-M   'P 1'
#
loop_
_entity.id
_entity.type
_entity.pdbx_description
1 polymer ?
#
loop_
_entity_poly.entity_id
_entity_poly.type
_entity_poly.pdbx_seq_one_letter_code
_entity_poly.pdbx_strand_id
1 'polypeptide(L)'
;MKFFTPALFVGLATSAVALPSDNTSSADVGKKILDTALTAKGTPYAWGGGSCKGPTGDQPPYNYGETGYDCSGLVCWAVCKVTGRDLFSEGLRVTSSMYCASEKKLGYKKYPYSQRQAGDAVFFGGKCDCDDTESIHHVGLMMDSGDRMWNAPNDSVNKVQENSIKGFGEKPCPYVVRFT
;
A
#
# COMPACT_ATOMS: atom_id res chain seq x y z
N MET A 1 -68.09 49.81 -5.10
CA MET A 1 -67.03 49.00 -4.47
C MET A 1 -66.94 47.67 -5.21
N LYS A 2 -65.90 47.48 -6.04
CA LYS A 2 -65.58 46.21 -6.71
C LYS A 2 -64.16 45.87 -6.33
N PHE A 3 -63.99 44.84 -5.49
CA PHE A 3 -62.70 44.32 -5.08
C PHE A 3 -62.23 43.31 -6.12
N PHE A 4 -61.08 43.57 -6.73
CA PHE A 4 -60.32 42.61 -7.53
C PHE A 4 -59.10 42.18 -6.72
N THR A 5 -59.04 40.90 -6.39
CA THR A 5 -57.92 40.25 -5.69
C THR A 5 -56.91 39.74 -6.74
N PRO A 6 -55.60 40.03 -6.63
CA PRO A 6 -54.62 39.35 -7.45
C PRO A 6 -54.18 38.03 -6.78
N ALA A 7 -54.06 36.99 -7.61
CA ALA A 7 -53.58 35.67 -7.23
C ALA A 7 -52.06 35.67 -7.01
N LEU A 8 -51.65 35.02 -5.91
CA LEU A 8 -50.26 34.81 -5.52
C LEU A 8 -49.72 33.56 -6.23
N PHE A 9 -48.79 33.73 -7.17
CA PHE A 9 -48.01 32.61 -7.72
C PHE A 9 -46.88 32.27 -6.73
N VAL A 10 -46.98 31.13 -6.06
CA VAL A 10 -45.90 30.56 -5.25
C VAL A 10 -45.07 29.65 -6.15
N GLY A 11 -43.87 30.09 -6.51
CA GLY A 11 -42.85 29.23 -7.12
C GLY A 11 -42.24 28.31 -6.07
N LEU A 12 -42.33 26.99 -6.28
CA LEU A 12 -41.54 26.02 -5.52
C LEU A 12 -40.09 26.09 -6.01
N ALA A 13 -39.20 26.65 -5.19
CA ALA A 13 -37.77 26.42 -5.31
C ALA A 13 -37.45 25.07 -4.64
N THR A 14 -37.20 24.04 -5.44
CA THR A 14 -36.60 22.79 -4.96
C THR A 14 -35.11 23.01 -4.70
N SER A 15 -34.74 23.20 -3.43
CA SER A 15 -33.35 23.12 -3.00
C SER A 15 -32.85 21.69 -3.19
N ALA A 16 -32.07 21.45 -4.24
CA ALA A 16 -31.25 20.26 -4.35
C ALA A 16 -30.17 20.32 -3.26
N VAL A 17 -30.31 19.48 -2.23
CA VAL A 17 -29.22 19.21 -1.28
C VAL A 17 -28.15 18.47 -2.07
N ALA A 18 -27.07 19.16 -2.44
CA ALA A 18 -25.88 18.52 -2.95
C ALA A 18 -25.29 17.66 -1.83
N LEU A 19 -25.41 16.34 -1.97
CA LEU A 19 -24.68 15.39 -1.13
C LEU A 19 -23.18 15.62 -1.35
N PRO A 20 -22.34 15.62 -0.30
CA PRO A 20 -20.91 15.67 -0.49
C PRO A 20 -20.50 14.47 -1.34
N SER A 21 -19.88 14.74 -2.48
CA SER A 21 -19.24 13.69 -3.27
C SER A 21 -18.16 13.07 -2.39
N ASP A 22 -18.31 11.79 -2.07
CA ASP A 22 -17.28 11.00 -1.39
C ASP A 22 -16.04 10.99 -2.27
N ASN A 23 -15.19 11.97 -2.01
CA ASN A 23 -13.85 12.10 -2.54
C ASN A 23 -12.97 11.15 -1.73
N THR A 24 -13.30 9.84 -1.76
CA THR A 24 -12.39 8.73 -1.44
C THR A 24 -11.31 8.75 -2.52
N SER A 25 -10.50 9.80 -2.49
CA SER A 25 -9.38 10.00 -3.38
C SER A 25 -8.39 8.88 -3.11
N SER A 26 -7.67 8.43 -4.14
CA SER A 26 -6.62 7.42 -4.06
C SER A 26 -5.58 7.66 -2.95
N ALA A 27 -5.42 8.90 -2.47
CA ALA A 27 -4.61 9.23 -1.30
C ALA A 27 -5.08 8.53 0.00
N ASP A 28 -6.35 8.14 0.07
CA ASP A 28 -6.94 7.43 1.20
C ASP A 28 -6.63 5.92 1.20
N VAL A 29 -6.53 5.28 0.03
CA VAL A 29 -6.28 3.83 -0.08
C VAL A 29 -4.87 3.47 0.40
N GLY A 30 -3.84 4.15 -0.12
CA GLY A 30 -2.46 3.93 0.34
C GLY A 30 -2.31 4.18 1.84
N LYS A 31 -2.93 5.25 2.37
CA LYS A 31 -2.90 5.53 3.81
C LYS A 31 -3.58 4.43 4.63
N LYS A 32 -4.75 3.94 4.21
CA LYS A 32 -5.43 2.80 4.87
C LYS A 32 -4.58 1.53 4.87
N ILE A 33 -3.85 1.28 3.79
CA ILE A 33 -2.90 0.15 3.68
C ILE A 33 -1.78 0.31 4.69
N LEU A 34 -1.18 1.51 4.79
CA LEU A 34 -0.19 1.81 5.83
C LEU A 34 -0.77 1.64 7.24
N ASP A 35 -1.94 2.22 7.51
CA ASP A 35 -2.60 2.13 8.82
C ASP A 35 -2.88 0.67 9.21
N THR A 36 -3.23 -0.18 8.24
CA THR A 36 -3.38 -1.63 8.44
C THR A 36 -2.04 -2.29 8.70
N ALA A 37 -1.00 -1.98 7.92
CA ALA A 37 0.35 -2.53 8.12
C ALA A 37 0.92 -2.17 9.52
N LEU A 38 0.62 -0.98 10.03
CA LEU A 38 1.04 -0.53 11.36
C LEU A 38 0.50 -1.42 12.48
N THR A 39 -0.65 -2.06 12.31
CA THR A 39 -1.21 -2.98 13.33
C THR A 39 -0.40 -4.26 13.48
N ALA A 40 0.50 -4.58 12.53
CA ALA A 40 1.38 -5.73 12.60
C ALA A 40 2.67 -5.44 13.38
N LYS A 41 2.81 -4.27 14.03
CA LYS A 41 3.99 -3.89 14.82
C LYS A 41 4.46 -5.01 15.75
N GLY A 42 5.74 -5.37 15.64
CA GLY A 42 6.35 -6.39 16.50
C GLY A 42 6.09 -7.84 16.07
N THR A 43 5.23 -8.09 15.05
CA THR A 43 5.07 -9.42 14.46
C THR A 43 6.43 -9.92 13.95
N PRO A 44 6.82 -11.18 14.22
CA PRO A 44 8.08 -11.74 13.74
C PRO A 44 8.26 -11.63 12.22
N TYR A 45 9.52 -11.66 11.79
CA TYR A 45 9.80 -11.94 10.39
C TYR A 45 9.64 -13.45 10.17
N ALA A 46 9.10 -13.84 9.02
CA ALA A 46 9.09 -15.22 8.56
C ALA A 46 9.30 -15.21 7.05
N TRP A 47 10.31 -15.93 6.55
CA TRP A 47 10.65 -15.95 5.13
C TRP A 47 9.49 -16.49 4.29
N GLY A 48 9.00 -15.75 3.30
CA GLY A 48 7.81 -16.15 2.54
C GLY A 48 6.51 -16.01 3.33
N GLY A 49 6.56 -15.54 4.58
CA GLY A 49 5.43 -15.45 5.48
C GLY A 49 4.39 -14.40 5.06
N GLY A 50 3.12 -14.68 5.33
CA GLY A 50 1.99 -13.80 5.08
C GLY A 50 0.98 -14.39 4.09
N SER A 51 -0.29 -14.05 4.29
CA SER A 51 -1.41 -14.33 3.39
C SER A 51 -2.46 -13.25 3.55
N CYS A 52 -3.51 -13.24 2.72
CA CYS A 52 -4.70 -12.40 2.95
C CYS A 52 -5.36 -12.59 4.34
N LYS A 53 -5.15 -13.73 5.00
CA LYS A 53 -5.74 -14.03 6.31
C LYS A 53 -4.92 -13.44 7.46
N GLY A 54 -3.60 -13.31 7.32
CA GLY A 54 -2.71 -12.91 8.40
C GLY A 54 -1.28 -13.43 8.20
N PRO A 55 -0.44 -13.38 9.26
CA PRO A 55 0.91 -13.95 9.22
C PRO A 55 0.85 -15.46 9.05
N THR A 56 1.91 -16.04 8.48
CA THR A 56 2.05 -17.49 8.30
C THR A 56 3.46 -17.93 8.68
N GLY A 57 3.68 -19.24 8.74
CA GLY A 57 5.03 -19.78 8.91
C GLY A 57 5.94 -19.51 7.71
N ASP A 58 7.23 -19.76 7.91
CA ASP A 58 8.24 -19.76 6.85
C ASP A 58 7.84 -20.65 5.68
N GLN A 59 8.31 -20.28 4.49
CA GLN A 59 8.22 -21.09 3.29
C GLN A 59 9.56 -21.79 2.99
N PRO A 60 9.53 -23.02 2.43
CA PRO A 60 10.74 -23.75 2.07
C PRO A 60 11.70 -22.93 1.20
N PRO A 61 13.03 -23.13 1.36
CA PRO A 61 13.70 -24.13 2.20
C PRO A 61 13.84 -23.74 3.68
N TYR A 62 13.36 -22.55 4.06
CA TYR A 62 13.52 -22.02 5.42
C TYR A 62 12.40 -22.51 6.33
N ASN A 63 12.72 -22.72 7.62
CA ASN A 63 11.80 -23.17 8.65
C ASN A 63 12.39 -22.89 10.04
N TYR A 64 12.42 -21.61 10.42
CA TYR A 64 12.94 -21.16 11.70
C TYR A 64 11.89 -21.25 12.82
N GLY A 65 10.62 -21.41 12.45
CA GLY A 65 9.52 -21.73 13.36
C GLY A 65 8.65 -20.53 13.74
N GLU A 66 9.00 -19.34 13.25
CA GLU A 66 8.24 -18.12 13.41
C GLU A 66 6.91 -18.16 12.63
N THR A 67 5.90 -17.46 13.13
CA THR A 67 4.70 -17.11 12.37
C THR A 67 4.70 -15.60 12.20
N GLY A 68 4.88 -15.15 10.97
CA GLY A 68 5.20 -13.77 10.68
C GLY A 68 4.89 -13.32 9.27
N TYR A 69 5.52 -12.20 8.90
CA TYR A 69 5.50 -11.66 7.55
C TYR A 69 6.93 -11.51 7.05
N ASP A 70 7.17 -11.77 5.76
CA ASP A 70 8.31 -11.15 5.09
C ASP A 70 7.94 -9.75 4.58
N CYS A 71 8.90 -9.09 3.93
CA CYS A 71 8.75 -7.73 3.43
C CYS A 71 7.52 -7.53 2.54
N SER A 72 7.34 -8.37 1.53
CA SER A 72 6.26 -8.26 0.55
C SER A 72 4.97 -8.92 1.03
N GLY A 73 5.05 -9.91 1.93
CA GLY A 73 3.91 -10.52 2.61
C GLY A 73 3.15 -9.54 3.50
N LEU A 74 3.87 -8.68 4.23
CA LEU A 74 3.28 -7.59 4.99
C LEU A 74 2.48 -6.64 4.08
N VAL A 75 3.08 -6.21 2.97
CA VAL A 75 2.45 -5.30 1.99
C VAL A 75 1.22 -5.96 1.36
N CYS A 76 1.35 -7.20 0.87
CA CYS A 76 0.26 -7.91 0.22
C CYS A 76 -0.90 -8.20 1.17
N TRP A 77 -0.63 -8.54 2.43
CA TRP A 77 -1.67 -8.69 3.46
C TRP A 77 -2.43 -7.39 3.66
N ALA A 78 -1.73 -6.27 3.84
CA ALA A 78 -2.36 -4.97 4.07
C ALA A 78 -3.19 -4.51 2.85
N VAL A 79 -2.67 -4.70 1.63
CA VAL A 79 -3.43 -4.48 0.38
C VAL A 79 -4.71 -5.32 0.38
N CYS A 80 -4.60 -6.63 0.67
CA CYS A 80 -5.74 -7.53 0.66
C CYS A 80 -6.82 -7.15 1.69
N LYS A 81 -6.42 -6.71 2.89
CA LYS A 81 -7.37 -6.24 3.92
C LYS A 81 -8.11 -4.97 3.53
N VAL A 82 -7.47 -4.07 2.79
CA VAL A 82 -8.05 -2.76 2.45
C VAL A 82 -8.84 -2.79 1.14
N THR A 83 -8.32 -3.49 0.12
CA THR A 83 -8.89 -3.44 -1.24
C THR A 83 -9.60 -4.72 -1.64
N GLY A 84 -9.41 -5.81 -0.88
CA GLY A 84 -9.89 -7.15 -1.24
C GLY A 84 -9.09 -7.81 -2.38
N ARG A 85 -8.08 -7.14 -2.95
CA ARG A 85 -7.22 -7.74 -3.97
C ARG A 85 -6.19 -8.67 -3.38
N ASP A 86 -6.06 -9.83 -3.99
CA ASP A 86 -5.15 -10.87 -3.55
C ASP A 86 -3.89 -10.90 -4.43
N LEU A 87 -2.92 -10.04 -4.09
CA LEU A 87 -1.64 -9.98 -4.81
C LEU A 87 -0.86 -11.31 -4.78
N PHE A 88 -1.18 -12.22 -3.86
CA PHE A 88 -0.59 -13.56 -3.81
C PHE A 88 -1.05 -14.40 -5.00
N SER A 89 -2.35 -14.52 -5.21
CA SER A 89 -2.90 -15.30 -6.33
C SER A 89 -2.75 -14.61 -7.69
N GLU A 90 -2.58 -13.28 -7.70
CA GLU A 90 -2.33 -12.50 -8.92
C GLU A 90 -0.87 -12.58 -9.43
N GLY A 91 0.01 -13.30 -8.71
CA GLY A 91 1.43 -13.43 -9.06
C GLY A 91 2.21 -12.12 -8.90
N LEU A 92 1.79 -11.29 -7.94
CA LEU A 92 2.40 -10.00 -7.60
C LEU A 92 3.02 -9.99 -6.20
N ARG A 93 3.04 -11.14 -5.51
CA ARG A 93 3.60 -11.28 -4.15
C ARG A 93 5.11 -11.10 -4.11
N VAL A 94 5.84 -11.60 -5.10
CA VAL A 94 7.31 -11.46 -5.13
C VAL A 94 7.66 -9.99 -5.35
N THR A 95 8.58 -9.45 -4.56
CA THR A 95 8.99 -8.04 -4.56
C THR A 95 9.30 -7.52 -5.97
N SER A 96 10.13 -8.25 -6.73
CA SER A 96 10.47 -7.91 -8.11
C SER A 96 9.28 -8.01 -9.06
N SER A 97 8.41 -9.02 -8.90
CA SER A 97 7.18 -9.14 -9.69
C SER A 97 6.23 -7.96 -9.47
N MET A 98 6.12 -7.48 -8.22
CA MET A 98 5.34 -6.29 -7.89
C MET A 98 5.94 -5.02 -8.54
N TYR A 99 7.25 -4.82 -8.38
CA TYR A 99 7.94 -3.64 -8.89
C TYR A 99 8.00 -3.61 -10.41
N CYS A 100 8.26 -4.73 -11.07
CA CYS A 100 8.47 -4.81 -12.52
C CYS A 100 7.18 -4.98 -13.34
N ALA A 101 6.05 -5.33 -12.70
CA ALA A 101 4.77 -5.40 -13.39
C ALA A 101 4.44 -4.08 -14.11
N SER A 102 3.83 -4.19 -15.29
CA SER A 102 3.22 -3.03 -15.94
C SER A 102 2.08 -2.49 -15.07
N GLU A 103 1.83 -1.18 -15.12
CA GLU A 103 0.73 -0.56 -14.34
C GLU A 103 -0.63 -1.21 -14.66
N LYS A 104 -0.81 -1.67 -15.91
CA LYS A 104 -2.00 -2.43 -16.31
C LYS A 104 -2.15 -3.75 -15.54
N LYS A 105 -1.07 -4.52 -15.38
CA LYS A 105 -1.10 -5.78 -14.60
C LYS A 105 -1.21 -5.49 -13.11
N LEU A 106 -0.48 -4.49 -12.63
CA LEU A 106 -0.44 -4.11 -11.23
C LEU A 106 -1.78 -3.53 -10.76
N GLY A 107 -2.53 -2.87 -11.65
CA GLY A 107 -3.76 -2.15 -11.30
C GLY A 107 -3.52 -0.88 -10.48
N TYR A 108 -2.25 -0.48 -10.33
CA TYR A 108 -1.80 0.68 -9.58
C TYR A 108 -0.75 1.45 -10.39
N LYS A 109 -0.55 2.72 -10.05
CA LYS A 109 0.39 3.61 -10.75
C LYS A 109 1.75 3.64 -10.08
N LYS A 110 2.79 3.79 -10.89
CA LYS A 110 4.15 4.07 -10.45
C LYS A 110 4.38 5.57 -10.48
N TYR A 111 5.05 6.08 -9.45
CA TYR A 111 5.45 7.48 -9.36
C TYR A 111 6.95 7.56 -9.11
N PRO A 112 7.65 8.59 -9.62
CA PRO A 112 9.05 8.80 -9.27
C PRO A 112 9.20 8.86 -7.74
N TYR A 113 10.27 8.29 -7.20
CA TYR A 113 10.54 8.29 -5.75
C TYR A 113 10.55 9.70 -5.14
N SER A 114 10.87 10.73 -5.92
CA SER A 114 10.78 12.13 -5.48
C SER A 114 9.35 12.59 -5.17
N GLN A 115 8.32 11.90 -5.67
CA GLN A 115 6.90 12.18 -5.44
C GLN A 115 6.27 11.25 -4.41
N ARG A 116 7.07 10.47 -3.69
CA ARG A 116 6.60 9.52 -2.68
C ARG A 116 5.74 10.20 -1.61
N GLN A 117 4.75 9.47 -1.12
CA GLN A 117 3.88 9.89 -0.03
C GLN A 117 3.56 8.71 0.90
N ALA A 118 2.94 8.99 2.03
CA ALA A 118 2.50 7.97 2.97
C ALA A 118 1.65 6.88 2.27
N GLY A 119 1.98 5.62 2.50
CA GLY A 119 1.30 4.47 1.92
C GLY A 119 1.82 3.99 0.57
N ASP A 120 2.70 4.74 -0.10
CA ASP A 120 3.36 4.23 -1.31
C ASP A 120 4.29 3.06 -0.96
N ALA A 121 4.35 2.02 -1.78
CA ALA A 121 5.35 0.97 -1.65
C ALA A 121 6.69 1.42 -2.22
N VAL A 122 7.74 1.33 -1.39
CA VAL A 122 9.14 1.63 -1.72
C VAL A 122 9.93 0.34 -1.85
N PHE A 123 10.81 0.27 -2.84
CA PHE A 123 11.53 -0.94 -3.23
C PHE A 123 13.04 -0.74 -3.17
N PHE A 124 13.79 -1.83 -3.00
CA PHE A 124 15.26 -1.85 -2.97
C PHE A 124 15.78 -3.00 -3.84
N GLY A 125 16.89 -2.75 -4.53
CA GLY A 125 17.52 -3.72 -5.42
C GLY A 125 18.69 -3.24 -6.26
N GLY A 126 19.57 -2.42 -5.70
CA GLY A 126 20.74 -1.86 -6.35
C GLY A 126 20.36 -0.96 -7.53
N LYS A 127 20.41 -1.53 -8.73
CA LYS A 127 20.02 -0.83 -9.98
C LYS A 127 18.51 -0.91 -10.25
N CYS A 128 17.78 -1.78 -9.55
CA CYS A 128 16.36 -2.04 -9.76
C CYS A 128 16.05 -2.41 -11.21
N ASP A 129 16.85 -3.35 -11.72
CA ASP A 129 16.79 -3.84 -13.08
C ASP A 129 15.70 -4.92 -13.20
N CYS A 130 14.80 -4.76 -14.15
CA CYS A 130 13.72 -5.72 -14.37
C CYS A 130 14.14 -6.89 -15.27
N ASP A 131 15.32 -6.84 -15.87
CA ASP A 131 15.94 -7.96 -16.57
C ASP A 131 16.76 -8.83 -15.59
N ASP A 132 17.18 -8.27 -14.45
CA ASP A 132 17.80 -8.97 -13.31
C ASP A 132 16.89 -8.91 -12.08
N THR A 133 15.78 -9.65 -12.14
CA THR A 133 14.72 -9.59 -11.14
C THR A 133 15.14 -10.03 -9.74
N GLU A 134 16.22 -10.79 -9.59
CA GLU A 134 16.74 -11.20 -8.27
C GLU A 134 17.38 -10.02 -7.52
N SER A 135 17.80 -8.98 -8.26
CA SER A 135 18.35 -7.77 -7.65
C SER A 135 17.34 -7.06 -6.76
N ILE A 136 16.03 -7.07 -7.11
CA ILE A 136 14.96 -6.38 -6.37
C ILE A 136 14.42 -7.27 -5.24
N HIS A 137 14.94 -7.06 -4.04
CA HIS A 137 14.83 -8.02 -2.95
C HIS A 137 14.02 -7.52 -1.75
N HIS A 138 13.79 -6.22 -1.61
CA HIS A 138 13.06 -5.68 -0.45
C HIS A 138 12.00 -4.66 -0.81
N VAL A 139 10.90 -4.65 -0.04
CA VAL A 139 9.81 -3.68 -0.14
C VAL A 139 9.33 -3.25 1.25
N GLY A 140 8.94 -1.99 1.37
CA GLY A 140 8.27 -1.43 2.55
C GLY A 140 7.19 -0.43 2.14
N LEU A 141 6.49 0.12 3.12
CA LEU A 141 5.52 1.20 2.92
C LEU A 141 6.09 2.52 3.43
N MET A 142 6.06 3.56 2.62
CA MET A 142 6.41 4.92 3.03
C MET A 142 5.51 5.35 4.18
N MET A 143 6.07 5.87 5.27
CA MET A 143 5.29 6.40 6.39
C MET A 143 4.90 7.87 6.17
N ASP A 144 5.69 8.57 5.36
CA ASP A 144 5.55 9.96 4.99
C ASP A 144 6.26 10.21 3.65
N SER A 145 6.30 11.47 3.18
CA SER A 145 7.09 11.85 2.00
C SER A 145 8.60 11.96 2.26
N GLY A 146 9.05 11.56 3.45
CA GLY A 146 10.40 11.75 3.96
C GLY A 146 11.26 10.50 3.84
N ASP A 147 11.83 10.08 4.96
CA ASP A 147 12.87 9.04 5.06
C ASP A 147 12.38 7.81 5.84
N ARG A 148 11.11 7.76 6.23
CA ARG A 148 10.58 6.72 7.11
C ARG A 148 9.81 5.68 6.31
N MET A 149 10.09 4.41 6.56
CA MET A 149 9.35 3.28 6.00
C MET A 149 8.93 2.30 7.10
N TRP A 150 7.81 1.62 6.84
CA TRP A 150 7.30 0.52 7.63
C TRP A 150 7.49 -0.80 6.89
N ASN A 151 8.14 -1.79 7.52
CA ASN A 151 8.52 -3.02 6.84
C ASN A 151 8.74 -4.20 7.79
N ALA A 152 8.85 -5.40 7.20
CA ALA A 152 9.43 -6.59 7.83
C ALA A 152 10.85 -6.78 7.27
N PRO A 153 11.92 -6.36 7.98
CA PRO A 153 13.25 -6.21 7.41
C PRO A 153 13.99 -7.52 7.07
N ASN A 154 14.11 -8.45 8.02
CA ASN A 154 14.80 -9.72 7.90
C ASN A 154 14.73 -10.52 9.20
N ASP A 155 15.19 -11.78 9.15
CA ASP A 155 15.32 -12.68 10.30
C ASP A 155 16.20 -12.13 11.43
N SER A 156 17.29 -11.42 11.14
CA SER A 156 18.19 -10.91 12.19
C SER A 156 17.54 -9.85 13.08
N VAL A 157 16.67 -9.02 12.50
CA VAL A 157 15.88 -8.03 13.24
C VAL A 157 14.63 -8.65 13.87
N ASN A 158 14.07 -9.68 13.22
CA ASN A 158 12.93 -10.50 13.62
C ASN A 158 11.69 -9.75 14.13
N LYS A 159 11.36 -8.61 13.52
CA LYS A 159 10.11 -7.90 13.82
C LYS A 159 9.73 -6.91 12.74
N VAL A 160 8.43 -6.79 12.49
CA VAL A 160 7.83 -5.68 11.76
C VAL A 160 8.02 -4.39 12.55
N GLN A 161 8.62 -3.38 11.93
CA GLN A 161 8.95 -2.12 12.58
C GLN A 161 9.06 -0.98 11.58
N GLU A 162 9.34 0.20 12.12
CA GLU A 162 9.77 1.36 11.36
C GLU A 162 11.29 1.33 11.17
N ASN A 163 11.74 1.69 9.97
CA ASN A 163 13.14 1.92 9.65
C ASN A 163 13.32 3.23 8.85
N SER A 164 14.51 3.84 8.98
CA SER A 164 14.95 4.92 8.11
C SER A 164 15.45 4.35 6.79
N ILE A 165 15.06 4.96 5.67
CA ILE A 165 15.50 4.58 4.32
C ILE A 165 17.00 4.87 4.16
N LYS A 166 17.48 6.04 4.60
CA LYS A 166 18.92 6.32 4.67
C LYS A 166 19.67 5.31 5.55
N GLY A 167 19.07 4.90 6.66
CA GLY A 167 19.62 3.90 7.58
C GLY A 167 19.55 2.47 7.06
N PHE A 168 18.75 2.19 6.02
CA PHE A 168 18.63 0.87 5.40
C PHE A 168 19.92 0.44 4.67
N GLY A 169 20.79 1.40 4.34
CA GLY A 169 22.10 1.13 3.74
C GLY A 169 22.08 0.95 2.22
N GLU A 170 20.92 1.13 1.59
CA GLU A 170 20.74 0.99 0.15
C GLU A 170 19.88 2.12 -0.42
N LYS A 171 20.18 2.52 -1.67
CA LYS A 171 19.37 3.49 -2.39
C LYS A 171 18.04 2.86 -2.82
N PRO A 172 16.89 3.50 -2.56
CA PRO A 172 15.61 3.01 -3.03
C PRO A 172 15.51 3.07 -4.56
N CYS A 173 14.67 2.21 -5.12
CA CYS A 173 14.39 2.18 -6.55
C CYS A 173 13.83 3.52 -7.06
N PRO A 174 14.03 3.84 -8.36
CA PRO A 174 13.60 5.12 -8.94
C PRO A 174 12.10 5.40 -8.84
N TYR A 175 11.28 4.37 -8.67
CA TYR A 175 9.83 4.48 -8.60
C TYR A 175 9.27 3.84 -7.32
N VAL A 176 8.20 4.45 -6.81
CA VAL A 176 7.31 3.87 -5.82
C VAL A 176 6.01 3.42 -6.48
N VAL A 177 5.30 2.48 -5.87
CA VAL A 177 3.94 2.09 -6.29
C VAL A 177 2.92 2.77 -5.38
N ARG A 178 1.97 3.49 -5.98
CA ARG A 178 0.88 4.14 -5.26
C ARG A 178 -0.40 3.35 -5.41
N PHE A 179 -0.88 2.81 -4.30
CA PHE A 179 -2.17 2.13 -4.23
C PHE A 179 -3.32 3.14 -4.32
N THR A 180 -4.30 2.87 -5.18
CA THR A 180 -5.39 3.79 -5.54
C THR A 180 -6.73 3.09 -5.57
#